data_AF-A0ABD7N870-F1
#
_entry.id   AF-A0ABD7N870-F1
#
_cell.length_a   1.000
_cell.length_b   1.000
_cell.length_c   1.000
_cell.angle_alpha   90.00
_cell.angle_beta   90.00
_cell.angle_gamma   90.00
#
_symmetry.space_group_name_H-M   'P 1'
#
loop_
_entity.id
_entity.type
_entity.pdbx_description
1 polymer ?
#
loop_
_entity_poly.entity_id
_entity_poly.type
_entity_poly.pdbx_seq_one_letter_code
_entity_poly.pdbx_strand_id
1 'polypeptide(L)'
;MQPLMHCLEVTLRNAIDYSIRHARLPGAAGHWRTDTNWIFDLPRYIGEKTWIRQNKRYKTDARGQKLMHHGKPVYDRTAWEEDCIRKVSKRIRAAGKAPTAERVISGLDFGFWTNFLTKNYDEPRNRSLLWPQLLPSVFPGYPPSRAGKEIYPYP
;
A
#
# COMPACT_ATOMS: atom_id res chain seq x y z
N MET A 1 -20.22 -12.59 5.45
CA MET A 1 -19.81 -11.52 4.52
C MET A 1 -20.91 -11.37 3.50
N GLN A 2 -21.42 -10.15 3.26
CA GLN A 2 -22.48 -9.93 2.27
C GLN A 2 -21.91 -10.08 0.84
N PRO A 3 -22.60 -10.75 -0.10
CA PRO A 3 -22.09 -11.00 -1.45
C PRO A 3 -21.64 -9.74 -2.19
N LEU A 4 -22.40 -8.65 -2.06
CA LEU A 4 -22.07 -7.36 -2.66
C LEU A 4 -20.72 -6.81 -2.18
N MET A 5 -20.45 -6.91 -0.88
CA MET A 5 -19.18 -6.45 -0.31
C MET A 5 -18.00 -7.28 -0.82
N HIS A 6 -18.20 -8.58 -1.03
CA HIS A 6 -17.17 -9.43 -1.61
C HIS A 6 -16.88 -9.10 -3.08
N CYS A 7 -17.93 -8.88 -3.88
CA CYS A 7 -17.76 -8.43 -5.26
C CYS A 7 -17.01 -7.10 -5.34
N LEU A 8 -17.34 -6.15 -4.47
CA LEU A 8 -16.66 -4.86 -4.38
C LEU A 8 -15.17 -5.03 -4.02
N GLU A 9 -14.86 -5.84 -3.01
CA GLU A 9 -13.48 -6.14 -2.60
C GLU A 9 -12.67 -6.74 -3.74
N VAL A 10 -13.18 -7.79 -4.38
CA VAL A 10 -12.49 -8.48 -5.47
C VAL A 10 -12.28 -7.52 -6.65
N THR A 11 -13.30 -6.74 -7.00
CA THR A 11 -13.21 -5.77 -8.11
C THR A 11 -12.18 -4.69 -7.81
N LEU A 12 -12.23 -4.07 -6.63
CA LEU A 12 -11.30 -3.01 -6.22
C LEU A 12 -9.87 -3.53 -6.13
N ARG A 13 -9.66 -4.67 -5.47
CA ARG A 13 -8.34 -5.32 -5.36
C ARG A 13 -7.74 -5.59 -6.73
N ASN A 14 -8.50 -6.22 -7.62
CA ASN A 14 -8.00 -6.59 -8.93
C ASN A 14 -7.73 -5.34 -9.78
N ALA A 15 -8.58 -4.32 -9.70
CA ALA A 15 -8.36 -3.05 -10.40
C ALA A 15 -7.09 -2.33 -9.92
N ILE A 16 -6.85 -2.26 -8.60
CA ILE A 16 -5.63 -1.68 -8.03
C ILE A 16 -4.40 -2.49 -8.41
N ASP A 17 -4.42 -3.81 -8.22
CA ASP A 17 -3.30 -4.69 -8.53
C ASP A 17 -2.93 -4.63 -10.03
N TYR A 18 -3.93 -4.71 -10.91
CA TYR A 18 -3.73 -4.56 -12.34
C TYR A 18 -3.15 -3.19 -12.68
N SER A 19 -3.74 -2.11 -12.13
CA SER A 19 -3.31 -0.75 -12.43
C SER A 19 -1.89 -0.49 -11.98
N ILE A 20 -1.48 -0.95 -10.79
CA ILE A 20 -0.10 -0.79 -10.31
C ILE A 20 0.89 -1.53 -11.22
N ARG A 21 0.55 -2.75 -11.65
CA ARG A 21 1.44 -3.57 -12.47
C ARG A 21 1.62 -3.06 -13.90
N HIS A 22 0.63 -2.34 -14.43
CA HIS A 22 0.60 -1.94 -15.84
C HIS A 22 0.72 -0.43 -16.05
N ALA A 23 0.45 0.38 -15.03
CA ALA A 23 0.63 1.83 -15.12
C ALA A 23 2.11 2.19 -15.00
N ARG A 24 2.54 3.12 -15.84
CA ARG A 24 3.85 3.75 -15.68
C ARG A 24 3.75 4.79 -14.57
N LEU A 25 4.28 4.44 -13.40
CA LEU A 25 4.45 5.36 -12.27
C LEU A 25 5.91 5.82 -12.23
N PRO A 26 6.31 6.83 -13.03
CA PRO A 26 7.71 7.27 -13.10
C PRO A 26 8.23 7.73 -11.74
N GLY A 27 7.37 8.30 -10.90
CA GLY A 27 7.75 8.71 -9.55
C GLY A 27 7.93 7.54 -8.57
N ALA A 28 7.48 6.32 -8.90
CA ALA A 28 7.71 5.15 -8.05
C ALA A 28 9.13 4.56 -8.25
N ALA A 29 9.76 4.87 -9.39
CA ALA A 29 11.10 4.36 -9.72
C ALA A 29 12.11 4.76 -8.65
N GLY A 30 12.80 3.76 -8.08
CA GLY A 30 13.76 3.95 -7.00
C GLY A 30 13.15 4.04 -5.59
N HIS A 31 11.82 4.04 -5.45
CA HIS A 31 11.14 4.07 -4.15
C HIS A 31 10.45 2.75 -3.80
N TRP A 32 9.72 2.16 -4.73
CA TRP A 32 9.05 0.87 -4.55
C TRP A 32 8.79 0.21 -5.90
N ARG A 33 8.74 -1.13 -5.93
CA ARG A 33 8.51 -1.87 -7.18
C ARG A 33 7.05 -1.81 -7.61
N THR A 34 6.81 -1.60 -8.90
CA THR A 34 5.49 -1.70 -9.54
C THR A 34 5.27 -3.06 -10.20
N ASP A 35 6.00 -4.10 -9.77
CA ASP A 35 5.90 -5.46 -10.30
C ASP A 35 4.98 -6.34 -9.42
N THR A 36 5.04 -7.65 -9.61
CA THR A 36 4.26 -8.62 -8.83
C THR A 36 4.46 -8.51 -7.32
N ASN A 37 5.55 -7.92 -6.84
CA ASN A 37 5.88 -7.80 -5.41
C ASN A 37 5.58 -6.43 -4.82
N TRP A 38 4.89 -5.54 -5.55
CA TRP A 38 4.55 -4.18 -5.10
C TRP A 38 3.90 -4.16 -3.70
N ILE A 39 3.09 -5.19 -3.39
CA ILE A 39 2.35 -5.30 -2.14
C ILE A 39 3.26 -5.32 -0.91
N PHE A 40 4.51 -5.75 -1.03
CA PHE A 40 5.46 -5.74 0.08
C PHE A 40 6.25 -4.42 0.18
N ASP A 41 6.41 -3.73 -0.94
CA ASP A 41 7.28 -2.56 -1.03
C ASP A 41 6.53 -1.25 -0.78
N LEU A 42 5.34 -1.07 -1.36
CA LEU A 42 4.58 0.16 -1.22
C LEU A 42 4.18 0.44 0.25
N PRO A 43 3.60 -0.51 1.00
CA PRO A 43 3.32 -0.33 2.43
C PRO A 43 4.57 -0.02 3.25
N ARG A 44 5.70 -0.66 2.90
CA ARG A 44 6.98 -0.38 3.55
C ARG A 44 7.45 1.04 3.28
N TYR A 45 7.38 1.50 2.03
CA TYR A 45 7.72 2.87 1.63
C TYR A 45 6.86 3.90 2.38
N ILE A 46 5.56 3.64 2.52
CA ILE A 46 4.63 4.50 3.29
C ILE A 46 5.00 4.52 4.78
N GLY A 47 5.30 3.36 5.36
CA GLY A 47 5.78 3.26 6.74
C GLY A 47 7.08 4.01 6.97
N GLU A 48 8.01 3.93 6.02
CA GLU A 48 9.27 4.68 6.03
C GLU A 48 9.02 6.19 5.92
N LYS A 49 8.22 6.66 4.95
CA LYS A 49 7.85 8.08 4.77
C LYS A 49 7.19 8.67 6.04
N THR A 50 6.34 7.89 6.70
CA THR A 50 5.59 8.31 7.89
C THR A 50 6.47 8.39 9.15
N TRP A 51 7.29 7.36 9.40
CA TRP A 51 7.95 7.19 10.71
C TRP A 51 9.45 7.54 10.71
N ILE A 52 10.14 7.54 9.57
CA ILE A 52 11.56 7.94 9.51
C ILE A 52 11.70 9.43 9.81
N ARG A 53 10.81 10.29 9.28
CA ARG A 53 10.82 11.72 9.58
C ARG A 53 10.63 12.02 11.08
N GLN A 54 9.99 11.11 11.80
CA GLN A 54 9.76 11.22 13.24
C GLN A 54 10.84 10.54 14.09
N ASN A 55 11.84 9.91 13.45
CA ASN A 55 12.86 9.07 14.09
C ASN A 55 12.28 7.95 14.97
N LYS A 56 11.05 7.48 14.67
CA LYS A 56 10.30 6.48 15.46
C LYS A 56 10.16 5.12 14.78
N ARG A 57 10.82 4.94 13.63
CA ARG A 57 10.70 3.72 12.83
C ARG A 57 11.39 2.52 13.49
N TYR A 58 12.54 2.75 14.11
CA TYR A 58 13.41 1.72 14.63
C TYR A 58 13.50 1.80 16.14
N LYS A 59 13.58 0.66 16.82
CA LYS A 59 13.89 0.64 18.24
C LYS A 59 15.34 1.06 18.42
N THR A 60 15.57 1.98 19.34
CA THR A 60 16.92 2.41 19.73
C THR A 60 17.29 1.81 21.08
N ASP A 61 18.55 1.49 21.27
CA ASP A 61 19.10 1.15 22.58
C ASP A 61 19.23 2.41 23.47
N ALA A 62 19.69 2.22 24.71
CA ALA A 62 19.92 3.32 25.65
C ALA A 62 20.99 4.34 25.18
N ARG A 63 21.75 4.01 24.12
CA ARG A 63 22.78 4.85 23.50
C ARG A 63 22.30 5.50 22.20
N GLY A 64 21.03 5.32 21.84
CA GLY A 64 20.43 5.87 20.61
C GLY A 64 20.77 5.10 19.33
N GLN A 65 21.44 3.96 19.40
CA GLN A 65 21.74 3.13 18.23
C GLN A 65 20.59 2.19 17.90
N LYS A 66 20.35 1.95 16.60
CA LYS A 66 19.28 1.04 16.14
C LYS A 66 19.55 -0.37 16.63
N LEU A 67 18.59 -0.96 17.33
CA LEU A 67 18.65 -2.36 17.72
C LEU A 67 18.62 -3.24 16.47
N MET A 68 19.54 -4.19 16.41
CA MET A 68 19.66 -5.16 15.33
C MET A 68 19.29 -6.54 15.85
N HIS A 69 18.48 -7.29 15.09
CA HIS A 69 18.14 -8.68 15.35
C HIS A 69 18.42 -9.50 14.09
N HIS A 70 19.33 -10.47 14.18
CA HIS A 70 19.86 -11.21 13.02
C HIS A 70 20.30 -10.32 11.85
N GLY A 71 21.03 -9.24 12.14
CA GLY A 71 21.53 -8.31 11.12
C GLY A 71 20.46 -7.43 10.46
N LYS A 72 19.21 -7.45 10.94
CA LYS A 72 18.13 -6.58 10.47
C LYS A 72 17.70 -5.61 11.58
N PRO A 73 17.40 -4.35 11.27
CA PRO A 73 16.98 -3.39 12.28
C PRO A 73 15.60 -3.78 12.82
N VAL A 74 15.44 -3.68 14.14
CA VAL A 74 14.19 -3.96 14.83
C VAL A 74 13.26 -2.76 14.68
N TYR A 75 12.07 -2.98 14.12
CA TYR A 75 11.06 -1.93 14.01
C TYR A 75 10.42 -1.64 15.37
N ASP A 76 10.30 -0.36 15.70
CA ASP A 76 9.49 0.09 16.85
C ASP A 76 8.04 0.30 16.42
N ARG A 77 7.85 0.95 15.26
CA ARG A 77 6.54 1.22 14.66
C ARG A 77 6.48 0.70 13.23
N THR A 78 5.56 -0.22 13.00
CA THR A 78 5.19 -0.72 11.69
C THR A 78 3.97 0.05 11.17
N ALA A 79 3.87 0.25 9.86
CA ALA A 79 2.62 0.76 9.30
C ALA A 79 1.54 -0.33 9.48
N TRP A 80 0.29 0.08 9.65
CA TRP A 80 -0.82 -0.85 9.85
C TRP A 80 -0.93 -1.85 8.69
N GLU A 81 -0.65 -1.39 7.47
CA GLU A 81 -0.61 -2.18 6.25
C GLU A 81 0.44 -3.30 6.30
N GLU A 82 1.63 -3.01 6.83
CA GLU A 82 2.69 -4.01 7.00
C GLU A 82 2.28 -5.10 8.00
N ASP A 83 1.53 -4.72 9.04
CA ASP A 83 1.03 -5.67 10.03
C ASP A 83 -0.05 -6.58 9.44
N CYS A 84 -0.96 -6.02 8.63
CA CYS A 84 -1.95 -6.78 7.87
C CYS A 84 -1.27 -7.81 6.96
N ILE A 85 -0.26 -7.39 6.19
CA ILE A 85 0.52 -8.27 5.32
C ILE A 85 1.25 -9.35 6.13
N ARG A 86 1.83 -9.00 7.27
CA ARG A 86 2.51 -9.97 8.16
C ARG A 86 1.53 -11.00 8.72
N LYS A 87 0.34 -10.58 9.16
CA LYS A 87 -0.71 -11.47 9.66
C LYS A 87 -1.19 -12.44 8.57
N VAL A 88 -1.47 -11.95 7.37
CA VAL A 88 -1.87 -12.78 6.23
C VAL A 88 -0.75 -13.76 5.84
N SER A 89 0.49 -13.27 5.74
CA SER A 89 1.65 -14.11 5.44
C SER A 89 1.85 -15.22 6.47
N LYS A 90 1.65 -14.93 7.77
CA LYS A 90 1.71 -15.92 8.85
C LYS A 90 0.62 -16.97 8.70
N ARG A 91 -0.62 -16.58 8.37
CA ARG A 91 -1.73 -17.52 8.12
C ARG A 91 -1.46 -18.41 6.92
N ILE A 92 -0.92 -17.88 5.83
CA ILE A 92 -0.57 -18.66 4.63
C ILE A 92 0.51 -19.71 4.97
N ARG A 93 1.56 -19.30 5.72
CA ARG A 93 2.59 -20.23 6.18
C ARG A 93 2.04 -21.30 7.13
N ALA A 94 1.14 -20.92 8.05
CA ALA A 94 0.49 -21.87 8.96
C ALA A 94 -0.36 -22.91 8.20
N ALA A 95 -0.88 -22.56 7.02
CA ALA A 95 -1.55 -23.48 6.11
C ALA A 95 -0.58 -24.28 5.21
N GLY A 96 0.74 -24.29 5.51
CA GLY A 96 1.75 -25.02 4.75
C GLY A 96 2.07 -24.46 3.37
N LYS A 97 1.65 -23.22 3.07
CA LYS A 97 1.81 -22.58 1.75
C LYS A 97 2.90 -21.51 1.79
N ALA A 98 3.63 -21.36 0.69
CA ALA A 98 4.52 -20.22 0.49
C ALA A 98 3.71 -18.91 0.38
N PRO A 99 4.09 -17.82 1.07
CA PRO A 99 3.39 -16.53 1.04
C PRO A 99 3.80 -15.71 -0.20
N THR A 100 3.37 -16.16 -1.38
CA THR A 100 3.56 -15.40 -2.63
C THR A 100 2.74 -14.12 -2.61
N ALA A 101 3.15 -13.13 -3.40
CA ALA A 101 2.45 -11.85 -3.47
C ALA A 101 0.97 -12.01 -3.84
N GLU A 102 0.65 -12.87 -4.81
CA GLU A 102 -0.71 -13.18 -5.21
C GLU A 102 -1.56 -13.77 -4.07
N ARG A 103 -0.98 -14.68 -3.28
CA ARG A 103 -1.66 -15.27 -2.11
C ARG A 103 -1.88 -14.22 -1.04
N VAL A 104 -0.93 -13.32 -0.82
CA VAL A 104 -1.06 -12.21 0.12
C VAL A 104 -2.16 -11.25 -0.35
N ILE A 105 -2.12 -10.80 -1.60
CA ILE A 105 -3.16 -9.97 -2.23
C ILE A 105 -4.53 -10.64 -2.07
N SER A 106 -4.63 -11.93 -2.36
CA SER A 106 -5.90 -12.66 -2.22
C SER A 106 -6.43 -12.76 -0.79
N GLY A 107 -5.54 -12.67 0.21
CA GLY A 107 -5.87 -12.88 1.63
C GLY A 107 -6.06 -11.61 2.44
N LEU A 108 -5.89 -10.43 1.84
CA LEU A 108 -6.13 -9.14 2.46
C LEU A 108 -7.61 -8.76 2.36
N ASP A 109 -8.14 -8.18 3.43
CA ASP A 109 -9.55 -7.83 3.56
C ASP A 109 -9.91 -6.51 2.86
N PHE A 110 -11.22 -6.28 2.69
CA PHE A 110 -11.75 -5.04 2.16
C PHE A 110 -11.23 -3.78 2.87
N GLY A 111 -11.07 -3.82 4.20
CA GLY A 111 -10.56 -2.69 4.98
C GLY A 111 -9.16 -2.25 4.52
N PHE A 112 -8.28 -3.22 4.25
CA PHE A 112 -6.96 -2.96 3.69
C PHE A 112 -7.03 -2.22 2.35
N TRP A 113 -7.90 -2.67 1.43
CA TRP A 113 -8.01 -2.06 0.11
C TRP A 113 -8.60 -0.65 0.16
N THR A 114 -9.58 -0.40 1.04
CA THR A 114 -10.15 0.95 1.22
C THR A 114 -9.18 1.94 1.83
N ASN A 115 -8.21 1.49 2.62
CA ASN A 115 -7.18 2.37 3.18
C ASN A 115 -6.32 3.04 2.09
N PHE A 116 -6.17 2.41 0.92
CA PHE A 116 -5.52 3.05 -0.22
C PHE A 116 -6.28 4.26 -0.76
N LEU A 117 -7.56 4.41 -0.48
CA LEU A 117 -8.36 5.58 -0.90
C LEU A 117 -8.18 6.80 0.01
N THR A 118 -7.34 6.69 1.04
CA THR A 118 -7.04 7.81 1.94
C THR A 118 -6.00 8.74 1.32
N LYS A 119 -6.00 10.00 1.76
CA LYS A 119 -5.03 11.04 1.34
C LYS A 119 -3.55 10.68 1.52
N ASN A 120 -3.25 9.63 2.30
CA ASN A 120 -1.88 9.16 2.51
C ASN A 120 -1.26 8.58 1.23
N TYR A 121 -2.09 8.21 0.25
CA TYR A 121 -1.70 7.67 -1.05
C TYR A 121 -1.84 8.69 -2.19
N ASP A 122 -2.14 9.94 -1.86
CA ASP A 122 -2.22 11.05 -2.81
C ASP A 122 -0.85 11.71 -2.95
N GLU A 123 -0.28 11.68 -4.15
CA GLU A 123 0.96 12.38 -4.47
C GLU A 123 0.88 12.92 -5.91
N PRO A 124 0.18 14.07 -6.11
CA PRO A 124 0.00 14.65 -7.45
C PRO A 124 1.27 15.27 -8.02
N ARG A 125 2.22 15.70 -7.16
CA ARG A 125 3.43 16.40 -7.59
C ARG A 125 4.51 15.44 -8.08
N ASN A 126 4.94 14.53 -7.19
CA ASN A 126 6.05 13.62 -7.50
C ASN A 126 5.61 12.37 -8.24
N ARG A 127 4.29 12.10 -8.30
CA ARG A 127 3.70 10.94 -8.98
C ARG A 127 4.29 9.61 -8.49
N SER A 128 4.69 9.56 -7.22
CA SER A 128 5.31 8.40 -6.58
C SER A 128 4.33 7.49 -5.85
N LEU A 129 3.08 7.91 -5.69
CA LEU A 129 2.00 7.15 -5.05
C LEU A 129 0.83 6.92 -6.03
N LEU A 130 -0.20 6.24 -5.54
CA LEU A 130 -1.31 5.70 -6.33
C LEU A 130 -2.13 6.81 -7.01
N TRP A 131 -2.47 7.87 -6.27
CA TRP A 131 -3.40 8.89 -6.76
C TRP A 131 -2.67 10.20 -7.07
N PRO A 132 -3.10 10.95 -8.10
CA PRO A 132 -4.26 10.72 -8.97
C PRO A 132 -4.01 9.80 -10.17
N GLN A 133 -2.77 9.38 -10.40
CA GLN A 133 -2.33 8.72 -11.65
C GLN A 133 -3.09 7.42 -11.99
N LEU A 134 -3.53 6.66 -10.99
CA LEU A 134 -4.26 5.42 -11.22
C LEU A 134 -5.79 5.62 -11.29
N LEU A 135 -6.32 6.83 -11.01
CA LEU A 135 -7.76 7.07 -10.98
C LEU A 135 -8.46 6.65 -12.28
N PRO A 136 -7.97 7.00 -13.49
CA PRO A 136 -8.65 6.60 -14.73
C PRO A 136 -8.66 5.09 -14.98
N SER A 137 -7.66 4.37 -14.45
CA SER A 137 -7.52 2.92 -14.63
C SER A 137 -8.31 2.13 -13.59
N VAL A 138 -8.30 2.58 -12.33
CA VAL A 138 -9.03 1.93 -11.24
C VAL A 138 -10.51 2.29 -11.27
N PHE A 139 -10.84 3.51 -11.69
CA PHE A 139 -12.20 4.03 -11.79
C PHE A 139 -12.46 4.55 -13.21
N PRO A 140 -12.84 3.69 -14.17
CA PRO A 140 -13.06 4.09 -15.56
C PRO A 140 -14.12 5.19 -15.75
N GLY A 141 -15.06 5.32 -14.81
CA GLY A 141 -16.08 6.39 -14.79
C GLY A 141 -15.62 7.70 -14.13
N TYR A 142 -14.36 7.79 -13.68
CA TYR A 142 -13.84 9.00 -13.05
C TYR A 142 -13.71 10.11 -14.10
N PRO A 143 -14.29 11.30 -13.87
CA PRO A 143 -14.25 12.36 -14.85
C PRO A 143 -12.79 12.76 -15.13
N PRO A 144 -12.37 12.93 -16.39
CA PRO A 144 -11.04 13.42 -16.70
C PRO A 144 -10.88 14.78 -16.01
N SER A 145 -9.85 14.91 -15.18
CA SER A 145 -9.58 16.13 -14.41
C SER A 145 -9.58 17.32 -15.37
N ARG A 146 -10.63 18.16 -15.31
CA ARG A 146 -10.59 19.49 -15.91
C ARG A 146 -9.53 20.24 -15.11
N ALA A 147 -8.39 20.51 -15.73
CA ALA A 147 -7.32 21.28 -15.13
C ALA A 147 -7.91 22.56 -14.49
N GLY A 148 -7.79 22.68 -13.17
CA GLY A 148 -7.91 23.97 -12.49
C GLY A 148 -9.29 24.39 -11.95
N LYS A 149 -10.24 23.50 -11.65
CA LYS A 149 -11.32 23.84 -10.71
C LYS A 149 -11.51 22.75 -9.68
N GLU A 150 -11.38 23.12 -8.41
CA GLU A 150 -11.94 22.37 -7.29
C GLU A 150 -13.36 21.97 -7.65
N ILE A 151 -13.56 20.69 -7.90
CA ILE A 151 -14.87 20.08 -7.85
C ILE A 151 -14.91 19.36 -6.51
N TYR A 152 -14.98 20.14 -5.44
CA TYR A 152 -15.73 19.74 -4.27
C TYR A 152 -17.09 20.42 -4.34
N PRO A 153 -18.10 19.73 -4.87
CA PRO A 153 -19.43 19.88 -4.34
C PRO A 153 -19.86 18.48 -3.93
N TYR A 154 -19.71 18.16 -2.65
CA TYR A 154 -20.67 17.27 -2.03
C TYR A 154 -21.09 17.90 -0.69
N PRO A 155 -22.38 17.77 -0.35
CA PRO A 155 -23.10 18.58 0.63
C PRO A 155 -22.63 18.41 2.07
#